data_AF-G7VAS0-F1
#
_entry.id   AF-G7VAS0-F1
#
_cell.length_a   1.000
_cell.length_b   1.000
_cell.length_c   1.000
_cell.angle_alpha   90.00
_cell.angle_beta   90.00
_cell.angle_gamma   90.00
#
_symmetry.space_group_name_H-M   'P 1'
#
loop_
_entity.id
_entity.type
_entity.pdbx_description
1 polymer ?
#
loop_
_entity_poly.entity_id
_entity_poly.type
_entity_poly.pdbx_seq_one_letter_code
_entity_poly.pdbx_strand_id
1 'polypeptide(L)'
;MRAIALLVAVAFVALFITAYSYSLGQAKGGDYLVIARFPPHALDKIDKALEEVRREAKWASWYGDVDIPLGQMREVREKLIENHGIDVETKNKVRYRIHKKAGKYRVEVYHNDRLNFTYTTDDLEDALWAAAEKGEELGGIPPEIISSLIDYKLNPPLLYSAYAIPFCNGTYYGPGVDALKIVIDGAVRVEYSVKNRTITPIQLPKAVVVTNVTRLGERWYGKYVVDACALPRVEKRGVIAIVGKGSLPNVIEILKKYTGEEPYVRPIP
;
A
#
# COMPACT_ATOMS: atom_id res chain seq x y z
N MET A 1 29.93 -20.25 -3.95
CA MET A 1 28.76 -19.39 -3.69
C MET A 1 27.45 -19.87 -4.33
N ARG A 2 27.43 -20.44 -5.55
CA ARG A 2 26.18 -20.92 -6.19
C ARG A 2 25.47 -22.10 -5.50
N ALA A 3 26.19 -23.00 -4.82
CA ALA A 3 25.59 -24.14 -4.11
C ALA A 3 24.94 -23.76 -2.76
N ILE A 4 25.44 -22.72 -2.09
CA ILE A 4 24.90 -22.23 -0.80
C ILE A 4 23.59 -21.47 -1.03
N ALA A 5 23.48 -20.69 -2.12
CA ALA A 5 22.26 -19.99 -2.49
C ALA A 5 21.09 -20.94 -2.80
N LEU A 6 21.38 -22.12 -3.39
CA LEU A 6 20.35 -23.13 -3.68
C LEU A 6 19.84 -23.83 -2.40
N LEU A 7 20.74 -24.13 -1.45
CA LEU A 7 20.38 -24.71 -0.15
C LEU A 7 19.56 -23.77 0.73
N VAL A 8 19.87 -22.45 0.69
CA VAL A 8 19.08 -21.44 1.41
C VAL A 8 17.68 -21.29 0.79
N ALA A 9 17.56 -21.33 -0.55
CA ALA A 9 16.26 -21.27 -1.22
C ALA A 9 15.38 -22.50 -0.93
N VAL A 10 15.95 -23.72 -0.92
CA VAL A 10 15.22 -24.95 -0.60
C VAL A 10 14.84 -24.99 0.89
N ALA A 11 15.71 -24.52 1.78
CA ALA A 11 15.40 -24.41 3.21
C ALA A 11 14.27 -23.40 3.49
N PHE A 12 14.24 -22.26 2.77
CA PHE A 12 13.16 -21.27 2.89
C PHE A 12 11.81 -21.80 2.36
N VAL A 13 11.81 -22.51 1.23
CA VAL A 13 10.58 -23.12 0.69
C VAL A 13 10.07 -24.24 1.62
N ALA A 14 10.97 -25.06 2.18
CA ALA A 14 10.59 -26.09 3.15
C ALA A 14 10.10 -25.49 4.49
N LEU A 15 10.67 -24.38 4.96
CA LEU A 15 10.19 -23.64 6.14
C LEU A 15 8.83 -22.99 5.90
N PHE A 16 8.58 -22.45 4.70
CA PHE A 16 7.25 -21.96 4.33
C PHE A 16 6.22 -23.08 4.29
N ILE A 17 6.51 -24.21 3.63
CA ILE A 17 5.58 -25.35 3.54
C ILE A 17 5.31 -25.93 4.94
N THR A 18 6.34 -26.09 5.79
CA THR A 18 6.18 -26.63 7.14
C THR A 18 5.48 -25.66 8.08
N ALA A 19 5.77 -24.35 8.04
CA ALA A 19 5.03 -23.35 8.81
C ALA A 19 3.57 -23.20 8.35
N TYR A 20 3.31 -23.30 7.04
CA TYR A 20 1.95 -23.35 6.48
C TYR A 20 1.21 -24.59 6.98
N SER A 21 1.84 -25.76 6.92
CA SER A 21 1.31 -27.04 7.42
C SER A 21 1.08 -27.03 8.93
N TYR A 22 1.97 -26.40 9.71
CA TYR A 22 1.85 -26.30 11.16
C TYR A 22 0.73 -25.32 11.58
N SER A 23 0.53 -24.24 10.81
CA SER A 23 -0.58 -23.29 11.04
C SER A 23 -1.95 -23.88 10.69
N LEU A 24 -2.02 -24.71 9.64
CA LEU A 24 -3.19 -25.52 9.29
C LEU A 24 -3.49 -26.61 10.33
N GLY A 25 -2.46 -27.07 11.05
CA GLY A 25 -2.55 -28.12 12.07
C GLY A 25 -2.98 -27.65 13.47
N GLN A 26 -2.87 -26.36 13.79
CA GLN A 26 -3.17 -25.82 15.13
C GLN A 26 -4.44 -24.98 15.23
N ALA A 27 -5.15 -24.73 14.13
CA ALA A 27 -6.46 -24.08 14.18
C ALA A 27 -7.48 -25.00 14.86
N LYS A 28 -7.83 -24.70 16.12
CA LYS A 28 -8.92 -25.38 16.84
C LYS A 28 -10.29 -25.07 16.22
N GLY A 29 -10.41 -23.93 15.53
CA GLY A 29 -11.51 -23.59 14.63
C GLY A 29 -11.31 -24.19 13.23
N GLY A 30 -12.30 -24.91 12.71
CA GLY A 30 -12.25 -25.53 11.39
C GLY A 30 -12.40 -24.55 10.21
N ASP A 31 -12.25 -23.25 10.44
CA ASP A 31 -12.57 -22.19 9.47
C ASP A 31 -11.36 -21.36 9.08
N TYR A 32 -11.40 -20.86 7.85
CA TYR A 32 -10.31 -20.14 7.20
C TYR A 32 -10.84 -18.85 6.59
N LEU A 33 -10.09 -17.77 6.77
CA LEU A 33 -10.23 -16.58 5.96
C LEU A 33 -9.49 -16.79 4.65
N VAL A 34 -10.16 -16.53 3.54
CA VAL A 34 -9.59 -16.55 2.19
C VAL A 34 -9.77 -15.16 1.56
N ILE A 35 -8.69 -14.58 1.04
CA ILE A 35 -8.69 -13.28 0.34
C ILE A 35 -8.01 -13.44 -1.02
N ALA A 36 -8.71 -13.08 -2.09
CA ALA A 36 -8.18 -13.07 -3.44
C ALA A 36 -8.26 -11.67 -4.04
N ARG A 37 -7.11 -11.09 -4.40
CA ARG A 37 -7.03 -9.85 -5.16
C ARG A 37 -7.04 -10.16 -6.64
N PHE A 38 -7.86 -9.45 -7.41
CA PHE A 38 -7.95 -9.64 -8.84
C PHE A 38 -7.00 -8.68 -9.56
N PRO A 39 -6.24 -9.16 -10.57
CA PRO A 39 -5.42 -8.28 -11.38
C PRO A 39 -6.30 -7.33 -12.21
N PRO A 40 -5.78 -6.16 -12.67
CA PRO A 40 -6.58 -5.15 -13.36
C PRO A 40 -7.38 -5.66 -14.56
N HIS A 41 -6.82 -6.62 -15.30
CA HIS A 41 -7.45 -7.21 -16.50
C HIS A 41 -8.52 -8.27 -16.20
N ALA A 42 -8.77 -8.60 -14.92
CA ALA A 42 -9.73 -9.59 -14.49
C ALA A 42 -10.82 -9.03 -13.56
N LEU A 43 -10.85 -7.71 -13.33
CA LEU A 43 -11.80 -7.09 -12.40
C LEU A 43 -13.27 -7.32 -12.78
N ASP A 44 -13.55 -7.51 -14.07
CA ASP A 44 -14.87 -7.87 -14.61
C ASP A 44 -15.33 -9.28 -14.20
N LYS A 45 -14.42 -10.15 -13.78
CA LYS A 45 -14.70 -11.55 -13.38
C LYS A 45 -15.03 -11.71 -11.89
N ILE A 46 -14.90 -10.65 -11.09
CA ILE A 46 -15.09 -10.71 -9.63
C ILE A 46 -16.47 -11.24 -9.27
N ASP A 47 -17.53 -10.74 -9.93
CA ASP A 47 -18.90 -11.13 -9.59
C ASP A 47 -19.16 -12.62 -9.88
N LYS A 48 -18.66 -13.11 -11.02
CA LYS A 48 -18.76 -14.53 -11.37
C LYS A 48 -17.97 -15.43 -10.40
N ALA A 49 -16.77 -15.02 -10.01
CA ALA A 49 -15.98 -15.75 -9.03
C ALA A 49 -16.67 -15.79 -7.66
N LEU A 50 -17.23 -14.66 -7.23
CA LEU A 50 -17.96 -14.55 -5.97
C LEU A 50 -19.19 -15.46 -5.94
N GLU A 51 -19.93 -15.57 -7.04
CA GLU A 51 -21.07 -16.49 -7.17
C GLU A 51 -20.66 -17.96 -7.00
N GLU A 52 -19.54 -18.38 -7.59
CA GLU A 52 -19.01 -19.73 -7.42
C GLU A 52 -18.55 -19.97 -5.97
N VAL A 53 -17.80 -19.02 -5.39
CA VAL A 53 -17.31 -19.12 -3.99
C VAL A 53 -18.46 -19.19 -2.99
N ARG A 54 -19.55 -18.44 -3.19
CA ARG A 54 -20.73 -18.43 -2.30
C ARG A 54 -21.42 -19.78 -2.14
N ARG A 55 -21.23 -20.71 -3.07
CA ARG A 55 -21.80 -22.07 -2.99
C ARG A 55 -21.05 -22.96 -2.01
N GLU A 56 -19.79 -22.64 -1.76
CA GLU A 56 -18.85 -23.46 -0.99
C GLU A 56 -18.49 -22.80 0.36
N ALA A 57 -18.47 -21.47 0.41
CA ALA A 57 -18.09 -20.70 1.58
C ALA A 57 -19.24 -20.56 2.59
N LYS A 58 -18.91 -20.49 3.88
CA LYS A 58 -19.88 -20.14 4.94
C LYS A 58 -20.35 -18.70 4.81
N TRP A 59 -19.44 -17.84 4.37
CA TRP A 59 -19.70 -16.44 4.07
C TRP A 59 -18.73 -15.97 2.99
N ALA A 60 -19.18 -15.16 2.04
CA ALA A 60 -18.33 -14.56 1.03
C ALA A 60 -18.89 -13.22 0.53
N SER A 61 -17.98 -12.28 0.28
CA SER A 61 -18.31 -10.97 -0.26
C SER A 61 -17.21 -10.47 -1.21
N TRP A 62 -17.53 -9.45 -1.99
CA TRP A 62 -16.49 -8.67 -2.66
C TRP A 62 -15.87 -7.69 -1.67
N TYR A 63 -14.65 -7.26 -1.93
CA TYR A 63 -14.05 -6.13 -1.23
C TYR A 63 -13.45 -5.14 -2.22
N GLY A 64 -13.40 -3.87 -1.82
CA GLY A 64 -12.61 -2.82 -2.43
C GLY A 64 -11.48 -2.37 -1.53
N ASP A 65 -10.53 -1.61 -2.08
CA ASP A 65 -9.50 -0.93 -1.29
C ASP A 65 -9.96 0.51 -1.04
N VAL A 66 -9.84 0.94 0.22
CA VAL A 66 -9.98 2.33 0.63
C VAL A 66 -8.86 2.65 1.61
N ASP A 67 -8.66 3.93 1.90
CA ASP A 67 -7.63 4.38 2.82
C ASP A 67 -8.19 5.20 3.97
N ILE A 68 -7.55 5.09 5.12
CA ILE A 68 -7.83 5.90 6.31
C ILE A 68 -6.70 6.93 6.42
N PRO A 69 -7.00 8.24 6.42
CA PRO A 69 -5.99 9.26 6.62
C PRO A 69 -5.54 9.24 8.09
N LEU A 70 -4.25 9.01 8.30
CA LEU A 70 -3.63 8.98 9.62
C LEU A 70 -3.05 10.34 10.05
N GLY A 71 -2.84 11.24 9.08
CA GLY A 71 -2.17 12.51 9.31
C GLY A 71 -1.73 13.16 8.00
N GLN A 72 -0.75 14.03 8.09
CA GLN A 72 -0.21 14.82 6.97
C GLN A 72 1.16 14.26 6.56
N MET A 73 1.42 14.09 5.24
CA MET A 73 2.69 13.53 4.78
C MET A 73 3.89 14.43 5.00
N ARG A 74 3.71 15.76 4.99
CA ARG A 74 4.82 16.72 5.08
C ARG A 74 5.68 16.47 6.32
N GLU A 75 5.08 16.43 7.50
CA GLU A 75 5.80 16.25 8.77
C GLU A 75 6.51 14.89 8.84
N VAL A 76 5.86 13.84 8.31
CA VAL A 76 6.44 12.49 8.27
C VAL A 76 7.65 12.47 7.32
N ARG A 77 7.51 13.07 6.14
CA ARG A 77 8.56 13.16 5.13
C ARG A 77 9.75 13.96 5.64
N GLU A 78 9.49 15.11 6.28
CA GLU A 78 10.52 15.94 6.89
C GLU A 78 11.30 15.15 7.94
N LYS A 79 10.62 14.55 8.92
CA LYS A 79 11.27 13.72 9.95
C LYS A 79 12.06 12.54 9.37
N LEU A 80 11.56 11.89 8.32
CA LEU A 80 12.28 10.80 7.65
C LEU A 80 13.60 11.30 7.05
N ILE A 81 13.60 12.44 6.35
CA ILE A 81 14.81 13.01 5.74
C ILE A 81 15.75 13.57 6.81
N GLU A 82 15.22 14.14 7.89
CA GLU A 82 16.04 14.58 9.03
C GLU A 82 16.78 13.42 9.69
N ASN A 83 16.09 12.30 9.93
CA ASN A 83 16.63 11.16 10.67
C ASN A 83 17.48 10.22 9.81
N HIS A 84 17.13 10.06 8.55
CA HIS A 84 17.73 9.02 7.67
C HIS A 84 18.35 9.59 6.40
N GLY A 85 18.00 10.82 6.01
CA GLY A 85 18.38 11.40 4.74
C GLY A 85 17.76 10.67 3.55
N ILE A 86 18.22 11.06 2.35
CA ILE A 86 18.00 10.38 1.09
C ILE A 86 19.38 9.98 0.59
N ASP A 87 19.54 8.73 0.19
CA ASP A 87 20.75 8.23 -0.46
C ASP A 87 20.33 7.25 -1.57
N VAL A 88 20.31 7.75 -2.80
CA VAL A 88 19.78 7.04 -3.96
C VAL A 88 20.71 7.18 -5.15
N GLU A 89 20.85 6.12 -5.93
CA GLU A 89 21.67 6.10 -7.14
C GLU A 89 20.81 5.76 -8.36
N THR A 90 20.95 6.55 -9.41
CA THR A 90 20.28 6.31 -10.70
C THR A 90 21.05 5.28 -11.53
N LYS A 91 20.40 4.73 -12.56
CA LYS A 91 21.05 3.82 -13.52
C LYS A 91 22.28 4.44 -14.22
N ASN A 92 22.36 5.76 -14.28
CA ASN A 92 23.44 6.51 -14.92
C ASN A 92 24.62 6.81 -13.96
N LYS A 93 24.72 6.10 -12.82
CA LYS A 93 25.76 6.32 -11.79
C LYS A 93 25.79 7.75 -11.25
N VAL A 94 24.61 8.35 -11.17
CA VAL A 94 24.40 9.63 -10.48
C VAL A 94 23.81 9.30 -9.11
N ARG A 95 24.57 9.56 -8.05
CA ARG A 95 24.17 9.32 -6.67
C ARG A 95 23.82 10.64 -5.98
N TYR A 96 22.66 10.68 -5.35
CA TYR A 96 22.12 11.83 -4.64
C TYR A 96 22.15 11.53 -3.16
N ARG A 97 22.71 12.45 -2.39
CA ARG A 97 22.66 12.40 -0.93
C ARG A 97 22.06 13.69 -0.39
N ILE A 98 20.95 13.59 0.31
CA ILE A 98 20.33 14.72 1.01
C ILE A 98 20.26 14.36 2.48
N HIS A 99 20.86 15.17 3.34
CA HIS A 99 20.88 14.89 4.78
C HIS A 99 20.96 16.18 5.59
N LYS A 100 20.51 16.14 6.84
CA LYS A 100 20.62 17.28 7.76
C LYS A 100 21.98 17.24 8.46
N LYS A 101 22.75 18.33 8.39
CA LYS A 101 24.05 18.50 9.05
C LYS A 101 24.12 19.89 9.67
N ALA A 102 24.40 19.97 10.97
CA ALA A 102 24.48 21.22 11.72
C ALA A 102 23.23 22.12 11.55
N GLY A 103 22.04 21.52 11.56
CA GLY A 103 20.76 22.23 11.41
C GLY A 103 20.35 22.54 9.96
N LYS A 104 21.24 22.38 8.98
CA LYS A 104 20.96 22.67 7.56
C LYS A 104 20.80 21.41 6.73
N TYR A 105 19.98 21.45 5.69
CA TYR A 105 19.95 20.40 4.67
C TYR A 105 21.12 20.58 3.71
N ARG A 106 21.83 19.48 3.48
CA ARG A 106 22.95 19.42 2.54
C ARG A 106 22.64 18.42 1.44
N VAL A 107 22.72 18.89 0.20
CA VAL A 107 22.60 18.12 -1.03
C VAL A 107 24.00 17.87 -1.55
N GLU A 108 24.32 16.63 -1.85
CA GLU A 108 25.54 16.21 -2.53
C GLU A 108 25.12 15.35 -3.72
N VAL A 109 25.59 15.70 -4.92
CA VAL A 109 25.38 14.89 -6.13
C VAL A 109 26.72 14.43 -6.65
N TYR A 110 26.86 13.12 -6.75
CA TYR A 110 28.03 12.45 -7.27
C TYR A 110 27.70 11.90 -8.65
N HIS A 111 28.65 12.02 -9.57
CA HIS A 111 28.56 11.39 -10.88
C HIS A 111 29.87 10.67 -11.14
N ASN A 112 29.79 9.35 -11.37
CA ASN A 112 30.96 8.45 -11.41
C ASN A 112 31.85 8.58 -10.16
N ASP A 113 31.23 8.50 -8.98
CA ASP A 113 31.86 8.58 -7.65
C ASP A 113 32.61 9.89 -7.34
N ARG A 114 32.54 10.89 -8.23
CA ARG A 114 33.09 12.22 -8.01
C ARG A 114 32.00 13.18 -7.60
N LEU A 115 32.23 13.90 -6.51
CA LEU A 115 31.34 14.98 -6.08
C LEU A 115 31.31 16.06 -7.16
N ASN A 116 30.14 16.24 -7.77
CA ASN A 116 29.92 17.19 -8.87
C ASN A 116 29.13 18.42 -8.42
N PHE A 117 28.30 18.29 -7.39
CA PHE A 117 27.47 19.37 -6.90
C PHE A 117 27.32 19.28 -5.39
N THR A 118 27.32 20.43 -4.73
CA THR A 118 26.97 20.56 -3.32
C THR A 118 26.13 21.81 -3.15
N TYR A 119 25.05 21.67 -2.39
CA TYR A 119 24.18 22.77 -2.03
C TYR A 119 23.78 22.64 -0.56
N THR A 120 23.69 23.77 0.15
CA THR A 120 23.31 23.79 1.56
C THR A 120 22.25 24.85 1.77
N THR A 121 21.15 24.49 2.43
CA THR A 121 20.02 25.38 2.68
C THR A 121 19.33 25.01 4.00
N ASP A 122 18.57 25.95 4.55
CA ASP A 122 17.76 25.72 5.76
C ASP A 122 16.37 25.18 5.41
N ASP A 123 16.01 25.17 4.12
CA ASP A 123 14.71 24.75 3.60
C ASP A 123 14.80 23.41 2.85
N LEU A 124 13.99 22.44 3.26
CA LEU A 124 13.92 21.13 2.64
C LEU A 124 13.38 21.19 1.20
N GLU A 125 12.38 22.04 0.91
CA GLU A 125 11.83 22.16 -0.45
C GLU A 125 12.94 22.64 -1.41
N ASP A 126 13.71 23.64 -0.99
CA ASP A 126 14.80 24.19 -1.79
C ASP A 126 15.94 23.17 -1.99
N ALA A 127 16.27 22.38 -0.96
CA ALA A 127 17.24 21.29 -1.10
C ALA A 127 16.78 20.23 -2.13
N LEU A 128 15.50 19.86 -2.08
CA LEU A 128 14.92 18.91 -3.01
C LEU A 128 14.85 19.45 -4.45
N TRP A 129 14.53 20.74 -4.64
CA TRP A 129 14.57 21.38 -5.96
C TRP A 129 15.99 21.44 -6.52
N ALA A 130 16.98 21.83 -5.71
CA ALA A 130 18.38 21.86 -6.14
C ALA A 130 18.87 20.47 -6.60
N ALA A 131 18.44 19.41 -5.90
CA ALA A 131 18.73 18.03 -6.32
C ALA A 131 18.04 17.67 -7.65
N ALA A 132 16.76 18.06 -7.82
CA ALA A 132 16.00 17.80 -9.04
C ALA A 132 16.57 18.53 -10.26
N GLU A 133 16.91 19.82 -10.12
CA GLU A 133 17.55 20.64 -11.15
C GLU A 133 18.87 20.01 -11.60
N LYS A 134 19.72 19.63 -10.63
CA LYS A 134 20.98 18.96 -10.96
C LYS A 134 20.76 17.61 -11.64
N GLY A 135 19.69 16.91 -11.29
CA GLY A 135 19.35 15.65 -11.95
C GLY A 135 18.84 15.79 -13.37
N GLU A 136 18.11 16.86 -13.67
CA GLU A 136 17.72 17.18 -15.05
C GLU A 136 18.96 17.43 -15.93
N GLU A 137 19.95 18.14 -15.41
CA GLU A 137 21.23 18.38 -16.11
C GLU A 137 22.06 17.10 -16.33
N LEU A 138 22.05 16.18 -15.36
CA LEU A 138 22.84 14.94 -15.39
C LEU A 138 22.10 13.75 -16.04
N GLY A 139 20.93 13.99 -16.63
CA GLY A 139 20.21 12.99 -17.42
C GLY A 139 19.35 12.02 -16.61
N GLY A 140 18.87 12.41 -15.43
CA GLY A 140 17.85 11.66 -14.70
C GLY A 140 17.65 12.13 -13.26
N ILE A 141 16.38 12.27 -12.87
CA ILE A 141 15.95 12.58 -11.51
C ILE A 141 15.42 11.31 -10.85
N PRO A 142 15.93 10.92 -9.66
CA PRO A 142 15.39 9.78 -8.94
C PRO A 142 13.91 9.99 -8.57
N PRO A 143 13.05 8.96 -8.72
CA PRO A 143 11.66 9.02 -8.29
C PRO A 143 11.48 9.46 -6.82
N GLU A 144 12.43 9.12 -5.96
CA GLU A 144 12.41 9.46 -4.53
C GLU A 144 12.51 10.98 -4.28
N ILE A 145 13.25 11.71 -5.12
CA ILE A 145 13.36 13.16 -5.04
C ILE A 145 12.04 13.80 -5.44
N ILE A 146 11.46 13.38 -6.57
CA ILE A 146 10.16 13.88 -7.04
C ILE A 146 9.04 13.53 -6.06
N SER A 147 8.99 12.29 -5.56
CA SER A 147 8.01 11.89 -4.55
C SER A 147 8.14 12.71 -3.27
N SER A 148 9.36 12.99 -2.81
CA SER A 148 9.58 13.81 -1.62
C SER A 148 9.14 15.27 -1.83
N LEU A 149 9.39 15.84 -3.03
CA LEU A 149 8.89 17.16 -3.40
C LEU A 149 7.36 17.22 -3.40
N ILE A 150 6.70 16.21 -3.98
CA ILE A 150 5.24 16.12 -4.01
C ILE A 150 4.68 16.04 -2.59
N ASP A 151 5.23 15.14 -1.77
CA ASP A 151 4.79 14.95 -0.39
C ASP A 151 4.97 16.21 0.45
N TYR A 152 6.10 16.91 0.29
CA TYR A 152 6.38 18.13 1.03
C TYR A 152 5.50 19.29 0.55
N LYS A 153 5.45 19.53 -0.77
CA LYS A 153 4.77 20.69 -1.37
C LYS A 153 3.25 20.58 -1.29
N LEU A 154 2.70 19.44 -1.70
CA LEU A 154 1.25 19.23 -1.76
C LEU A 154 0.66 18.70 -0.44
N ASN A 155 1.50 18.18 0.45
CA ASN A 155 1.11 17.64 1.74
C ASN A 155 -0.12 16.72 1.66
N PRO A 156 -0.07 15.65 0.83
CA PRO A 156 -1.17 14.69 0.77
C PRO A 156 -1.35 14.00 2.13
N PRO A 157 -2.55 13.45 2.41
CA PRO A 157 -2.76 12.69 3.63
C PRO A 157 -1.85 11.46 3.66
N LEU A 158 -1.30 11.13 4.84
CA LEU A 158 -0.71 9.83 5.10
C LEU A 158 -1.83 8.80 5.13
N LEU A 159 -1.77 7.80 4.26
CA LEU A 159 -2.85 6.83 4.05
C LEU A 159 -2.52 5.47 4.66
N TYR A 160 -3.51 4.86 5.32
CA TYR A 160 -3.47 3.48 5.78
C TYR A 160 -4.54 2.65 5.08
N SER A 161 -4.12 1.60 4.40
CA SER A 161 -5.02 0.74 3.62
C SER A 161 -6.02 -0.01 4.52
N ALA A 162 -7.29 0.07 4.14
CA ALA A 162 -8.42 -0.62 4.73
C ALA A 162 -9.22 -1.35 3.64
N TYR A 163 -9.97 -2.37 4.04
CA TYR A 163 -10.93 -3.03 3.14
C TYR A 163 -12.29 -2.33 3.22
N ALA A 164 -12.91 -2.09 2.07
CA ALA A 164 -14.32 -1.74 2.00
C ALA A 164 -15.12 -2.99 1.62
N ILE A 165 -16.00 -3.47 2.50
CA ILE A 165 -16.79 -4.70 2.31
C ILE A 165 -18.28 -4.34 2.46
N PRO A 166 -19.18 -4.78 1.55
CA PRO A 166 -20.59 -4.46 1.64
C PRO A 166 -21.29 -5.37 2.67
N PHE A 167 -21.66 -4.82 3.82
CA PHE A 167 -22.51 -5.54 4.77
C PHE A 167 -23.99 -5.25 4.53
N CYS A 168 -24.32 -4.02 4.11
CA CYS A 168 -25.60 -3.57 3.52
C CYS A 168 -26.90 -3.84 4.32
N ASN A 169 -26.83 -4.49 5.48
CA ASN A 169 -27.99 -4.82 6.31
C ASN A 169 -28.11 -3.91 7.55
N GLY A 170 -27.53 -2.70 7.50
CA GLY A 170 -27.59 -1.73 8.61
C GLY A 170 -27.02 -2.26 9.91
N THR A 171 -26.16 -3.28 9.85
CA THR A 171 -25.71 -3.99 11.04
C THR A 171 -24.61 -3.20 11.73
N TYR A 172 -25.08 -2.32 12.60
CA TYR A 172 -24.31 -1.48 13.51
C TYR A 172 -23.61 -2.36 14.53
N TYR A 173 -22.30 -2.54 14.38
CA TYR A 173 -21.47 -3.28 15.35
C TYR A 173 -20.41 -2.37 15.97
N GLY A 174 -20.84 -1.47 16.84
CA GLY A 174 -19.98 -0.70 17.73
C GLY A 174 -20.65 0.57 18.24
N PRO A 175 -20.58 0.91 19.54
CA PRO A 175 -21.17 2.13 20.06
C PRO A 175 -20.38 3.36 19.57
N GLY A 176 -21.09 4.38 19.07
CA GLY A 176 -20.66 5.78 18.99
C GLY A 176 -19.26 5.97 18.46
N VAL A 177 -19.03 5.65 17.19
CA VAL A 177 -17.75 5.93 16.54
C VAL A 177 -17.79 7.36 16.02
N ASP A 178 -16.78 8.17 16.36
CA ASP A 178 -16.55 9.45 15.72
C ASP A 178 -16.54 9.29 14.19
N ALA A 179 -17.02 10.31 13.49
CA ALA A 179 -17.11 10.27 12.04
C ALA A 179 -15.74 9.94 11.41
N LEU A 180 -15.69 8.86 10.64
CA LEU A 180 -14.45 8.35 10.05
C LEU A 180 -14.23 9.04 8.71
N LYS A 181 -13.04 9.61 8.54
CA LYS A 181 -12.57 10.10 7.24
C LYS A 181 -12.05 8.93 6.44
N ILE A 182 -12.57 8.73 5.23
CA ILE A 182 -12.16 7.66 4.32
C ILE A 182 -11.76 8.26 2.99
N VAL A 183 -10.64 7.81 2.43
CA VAL A 183 -10.15 8.16 1.10
C VAL A 183 -10.43 6.97 0.18
N ILE A 184 -11.27 7.19 -0.83
CA ILE A 184 -11.66 6.12 -1.77
C ILE A 184 -10.60 5.95 -2.86
N ASP A 185 -10.01 7.06 -3.29
CA ASP A 185 -8.94 7.09 -4.27
C ASP A 185 -7.75 7.83 -3.66
N GLY A 186 -6.74 7.06 -3.25
CA GLY A 186 -5.49 7.55 -2.70
C GLY A 186 -4.49 8.04 -3.75
N ALA A 187 -4.84 8.04 -5.04
CA ALA A 187 -3.93 8.46 -6.09
C ALA A 187 -3.58 9.95 -6.01
N VAL A 188 -2.28 10.23 -6.10
CA VAL A 188 -1.73 11.56 -6.31
C VAL A 188 -1.26 11.64 -7.76
N ARG A 189 -1.87 12.54 -8.56
CA ARG A 189 -1.46 12.81 -9.94
C ARG A 189 -1.09 14.27 -10.07
N VAL A 190 0.08 14.53 -10.60
CA VAL A 190 0.64 15.88 -10.70
C VAL A 190 1.32 16.06 -12.04
N GLU A 191 1.32 17.30 -12.51
CA GLU A 191 2.31 17.80 -13.46
C GLU A 191 3.41 18.49 -12.68
N TYR A 192 4.67 18.26 -13.04
CA TYR A 192 5.79 18.96 -12.44
C TYR A 192 6.71 19.56 -13.51
N SER A 193 7.30 20.70 -13.21
CA SER A 193 8.32 21.35 -14.02
C SER A 193 9.48 21.73 -13.12
N VAL A 194 10.63 21.11 -13.35
CA VAL A 194 11.86 21.34 -12.59
C VAL A 194 12.40 22.74 -12.88
N LYS A 195 12.48 23.10 -14.16
CA LYS A 195 12.87 24.44 -14.63
C LYS A 195 12.14 25.59 -13.93
N ASN A 196 10.84 25.43 -13.62
CA ASN A 196 10.04 26.46 -12.98
C ASN A 196 9.80 26.21 -11.49
N ARG A 197 10.33 25.13 -10.92
CA ARG A 197 10.07 24.67 -9.53
C ARG A 197 8.57 24.56 -9.20
N THR A 198 7.77 24.12 -10.16
CA THR A 198 6.31 24.02 -10.02
C THR A 198 5.84 22.58 -9.93
N ILE A 199 4.85 22.34 -9.08
CA ILE A 199 4.05 21.12 -9.04
C ILE A 199 2.59 21.53 -9.07
N THR A 200 1.88 21.12 -10.12
CA THR A 200 0.46 21.40 -10.32
C THR A 200 -0.33 20.12 -10.05
N PRO A 201 -1.22 20.10 -9.04
CA PRO A 201 -2.05 18.94 -8.79
C PRO A 201 -3.09 18.75 -9.90
N ILE A 202 -3.11 17.57 -10.52
CA ILE A 202 -4.20 17.13 -11.39
C ILE A 202 -5.26 16.42 -10.54
N GLN A 203 -4.80 15.57 -9.61
CA GLN A 203 -5.65 14.81 -8.70
C GLN A 203 -4.97 14.68 -7.35
N LEU A 204 -5.71 14.99 -6.28
CA LEU A 204 -5.31 14.76 -4.90
C LEU A 204 -6.32 13.87 -4.18
N PRO A 205 -5.88 13.05 -3.22
CA PRO A 205 -6.76 12.24 -2.40
C PRO A 205 -7.80 13.11 -1.69
N LYS A 206 -9.07 12.73 -1.80
CA LYS A 206 -10.19 13.41 -1.13
C LYS A 206 -10.78 12.49 -0.07
N ALA A 207 -10.82 13.00 1.16
CA ALA A 207 -11.48 12.32 2.26
C ALA A 207 -13.00 12.59 2.21
N VAL A 208 -13.78 11.52 2.35
CA VAL A 208 -15.22 11.55 2.58
C VAL A 208 -15.43 11.26 4.07
N VAL A 209 -16.29 12.04 4.72
CA VAL A 209 -16.68 11.79 6.10
C VAL A 209 -17.84 10.80 6.10
N VAL A 210 -17.68 9.71 6.83
CA VAL A 210 -18.69 8.66 6.95
C VAL A 210 -19.12 8.56 8.40
N THR A 211 -20.40 8.80 8.66
CA THR A 211 -20.98 8.83 10.01
C THR A 211 -21.55 7.49 10.46
N ASN A 212 -21.89 6.61 9.51
CA ASN A 212 -22.54 5.32 9.77
C ASN A 212 -21.61 4.17 9.39
N VAL A 213 -20.39 4.17 9.93
CA VAL A 213 -19.47 3.05 9.72
C VAL A 213 -19.52 2.10 10.90
N THR A 214 -19.57 0.81 10.56
CA THR A 214 -19.30 -0.24 11.53
C THR A 214 -17.80 -0.50 11.57
N ARG A 215 -17.15 -0.26 12.72
CA ARG A 215 -15.76 -0.65 12.94
C ARG A 215 -15.72 -2.11 13.37
N LEU A 216 -15.38 -3.01 12.46
CA LEU A 216 -15.18 -4.42 12.80
C LEU A 216 -13.83 -4.63 13.52
N GLY A 217 -13.83 -4.40 14.84
CA GLY A 217 -12.68 -4.63 15.72
C GLY A 217 -11.44 -3.79 15.37
N GLU A 218 -10.37 -3.92 16.16
CA GLU A 218 -9.13 -3.18 15.90
C GLU A 218 -8.37 -3.73 14.69
N ARG A 219 -8.58 -5.00 14.34
CA ARG A 219 -7.97 -5.68 13.18
C ARG A 219 -8.85 -6.84 12.72
N TRP A 220 -9.65 -6.66 11.68
CA TRP A 220 -10.22 -7.80 10.96
C TRP A 220 -9.09 -8.42 10.12
N TYR A 221 -8.52 -9.50 10.65
CA TYR A 221 -7.45 -10.29 10.02
C TYR A 221 -6.22 -9.50 9.52
N GLY A 222 -5.94 -8.32 10.10
CA GLY A 222 -4.74 -7.53 9.83
C GLY A 222 -4.97 -6.17 9.14
N LYS A 223 -6.22 -5.84 8.77
CA LYS A 223 -6.59 -4.50 8.26
C LYS A 223 -7.83 -3.95 8.96
N TYR A 224 -8.04 -2.63 8.86
CA TYR A 224 -9.35 -2.03 9.15
C TYR A 224 -10.36 -2.41 8.06
N VAL A 225 -11.62 -2.49 8.45
CA VAL A 225 -12.75 -2.74 7.54
C VAL A 225 -13.75 -1.60 7.67
N VAL A 226 -14.23 -1.13 6.53
CA VAL A 226 -15.24 -0.07 6.37
C VAL A 226 -16.42 -0.67 5.61
N ASP A 227 -17.64 -0.29 5.98
CA ASP A 227 -18.82 -0.70 5.20
C ASP A 227 -18.83 0.02 3.85
N ALA A 228 -18.71 -0.75 2.77
CA ALA A 228 -18.74 -0.21 1.42
C ALA A 228 -20.09 0.44 1.07
N CYS A 229 -21.18 0.02 1.72
CA CYS A 229 -22.52 0.55 1.48
C CYS A 229 -22.70 1.98 2.06
N ALA A 230 -21.81 2.40 2.97
CA ALA A 230 -21.77 3.76 3.51
C ALA A 230 -20.90 4.72 2.67
N LEU A 231 -20.28 4.22 1.59
CA LEU A 231 -19.40 4.99 0.71
C LEU A 231 -20.08 5.28 -0.63
N PRO A 232 -19.84 6.46 -1.25
CA PRO A 232 -20.52 6.88 -2.48
C PRO A 232 -20.27 5.95 -3.68
N ARG A 233 -19.05 5.43 -3.82
CA ARG A 233 -18.69 4.45 -4.85
C ARG A 233 -17.37 3.78 -4.48
N VAL A 234 -17.33 2.46 -4.49
CA VAL A 234 -16.11 1.68 -4.26
C VAL A 234 -15.90 0.72 -5.42
N GLU A 235 -14.69 0.73 -6.00
CA GLU A 235 -14.32 -0.25 -7.01
C GLU A 235 -14.06 -1.61 -6.37
N LYS A 236 -14.65 -2.67 -6.93
CA LYS A 236 -14.35 -4.04 -6.52
C LYS A 236 -12.91 -4.36 -6.87
N ARG A 237 -12.18 -4.94 -5.91
CA ARG A 237 -10.77 -5.35 -6.04
C ARG A 237 -10.57 -6.84 -5.85
N GLY A 238 -11.52 -7.53 -5.22
CA GLY A 238 -11.40 -8.96 -5.04
C GLY A 238 -12.53 -9.59 -4.27
N VAL A 239 -12.29 -10.85 -3.86
CA VAL A 239 -13.22 -11.68 -3.09
C VAL A 239 -12.60 -11.98 -1.73
N ILE A 240 -13.41 -11.89 -0.68
CA ILE A 240 -13.08 -12.28 0.68
C ILE A 240 -14.13 -13.28 1.18
N ALA A 241 -13.68 -14.35 1.83
CA ALA A 241 -14.56 -15.44 2.26
C ALA A 241 -14.12 -16.06 3.59
N ILE A 242 -15.10 -16.58 4.33
CA ILE A 242 -14.91 -17.49 5.46
C ILE A 242 -15.31 -18.89 4.99
N VAL A 243 -14.38 -19.82 5.03
CA VAL A 243 -14.49 -21.14 4.41
C VAL A 243 -14.19 -22.22 5.43
N GLY A 244 -15.03 -23.26 5.50
CA GLY A 244 -14.75 -24.42 6.34
C GLY A 244 -13.64 -25.30 5.74
N LYS A 245 -12.95 -26.06 6.59
CA LYS A 245 -11.83 -26.94 6.22
C LYS A 245 -12.12 -27.86 5.03
N GLY A 246 -13.33 -28.40 4.94
CA GLY A 246 -13.73 -29.31 3.84
C GLY A 246 -13.85 -28.62 2.48
N SER A 247 -14.29 -27.37 2.46
CA SER A 247 -14.55 -26.60 1.22
C SER A 247 -13.35 -25.73 0.81
N LEU A 248 -12.31 -25.64 1.65
CA LEU A 248 -11.14 -24.81 1.41
C LEU A 248 -10.42 -25.12 0.08
N PRO A 249 -10.12 -26.39 -0.28
CA PRO A 249 -9.46 -26.70 -1.55
C PRO A 249 -10.27 -26.22 -2.77
N ASN A 250 -11.59 -26.46 -2.76
CA ASN A 250 -12.48 -26.03 -3.84
C ASN A 250 -12.49 -24.50 -3.99
N VAL A 251 -12.58 -23.76 -2.89
CA VAL A 251 -12.56 -22.29 -2.95
C VAL A 251 -11.23 -21.76 -3.47
N ILE A 252 -10.10 -22.37 -3.10
CA ILE A 252 -8.79 -22.02 -3.64
C ILE A 252 -8.75 -22.24 -5.16
N GLU A 253 -9.22 -23.39 -5.65
CA GLU A 253 -9.27 -23.69 -7.09
C GLU A 253 -10.15 -22.72 -7.87
N ILE A 254 -11.34 -22.40 -7.34
CA ILE A 254 -12.24 -21.41 -7.94
C ILE A 254 -11.53 -20.06 -8.06
N LEU A 255 -10.92 -19.55 -6.99
CA LEU A 255 -10.28 -18.24 -7.00
C LEU A 255 -9.03 -18.22 -7.89
N LYS A 256 -8.24 -19.29 -7.91
CA LYS A 256 -7.05 -19.44 -8.77
C LYS A 256 -7.42 -19.47 -10.25
N LYS A 257 -8.54 -20.12 -10.62
CA LYS A 257 -9.08 -20.10 -11.99
C LYS A 257 -9.34 -18.68 -12.50
N TYR A 258 -9.74 -17.75 -11.63
CA TYR A 258 -10.07 -16.39 -12.02
C TYR A 258 -8.92 -15.38 -11.90
N THR A 259 -8.04 -15.57 -10.91
CA THR A 259 -6.94 -14.64 -10.61
C THR A 259 -5.62 -15.06 -11.25
N GLY A 260 -5.43 -16.35 -11.53
CA GLY A 260 -4.14 -16.93 -11.92
C GLY A 260 -3.16 -17.12 -10.76
N GLU A 261 -3.53 -16.72 -9.54
CA GLU A 261 -2.68 -16.72 -8.36
C GLU A 261 -3.34 -17.47 -7.20
N GLU A 262 -2.55 -17.89 -6.22
CA GLU A 262 -3.10 -18.49 -5.01
C GLU A 262 -3.65 -17.39 -4.08
N PRO A 263 -4.87 -17.56 -3.55
CA PRO A 263 -5.42 -16.60 -2.61
C PRO A 263 -4.65 -16.65 -1.29
N TYR A 264 -4.65 -15.53 -0.57
CA TYR A 264 -4.17 -15.50 0.80
C TYR A 264 -5.13 -16.29 1.70
N VAL A 265 -4.59 -17.26 2.46
CA VAL A 265 -5.37 -18.08 3.38
C VAL A 265 -4.82 -17.93 4.80
N ARG A 266 -5.71 -17.73 5.77
CA ARG A 266 -5.37 -17.63 7.19
C ARG A 266 -6.38 -18.40 8.05
N PRO A 267 -5.95 -19.28 8.96
CA PRO A 267 -6.85 -19.93 9.90
C PRO A 267 -7.52 -18.93 10.84
N ILE A 268 -8.78 -19.20 11.20
CA ILE A 268 -9.56 -18.42 12.16
C ILE A 268 -9.54 -19.20 13.50
N PRO A 269 -9.02 -18.59 14.59
CA PRO A 269 -8.92 -19.24 15.89
C PRO A 269 -10.28 -19.54 16.53
#